data_AF-A0A7J0GKQ4-F1
#
_entry.id   AF-A0A7J0GKQ4-F1
#
_cell.length_a   1.000
_cell.length_b   1.000
_cell.length_c   1.000
_cell.angle_alpha   90.00
_cell.angle_beta   90.00
_cell.angle_gamma   90.00
#
_symmetry.space_group_name_H-M   'P 1'
#
loop_
_entity.id
_entity.type
_entity.pdbx_description
1 polymer ?
#
loop_
_entity_poly.entity_id
_entity_poly.type
_entity_poly.pdbx_seq_one_letter_code
_entity_poly.pdbx_strand_id
1 'polypeptide(L)'
;MATTADANGNAKSGLSAKSGISAKVPAVANPMAKEPDKIASNISYHAQYSPHFSPFKFEPEQAFYATAESVRDCLIQVRFSNL
;
A
#
# COMPACT_ATOMS: atom_id res chain seq x y z
N MET A 1 -22.30 -31.49 27.27
CA MET A 1 -23.12 -31.03 26.14
C MET A 1 -22.93 -29.53 25.97
N ALA A 2 -22.36 -29.12 24.84
CA ALA A 2 -22.63 -27.88 24.09
C ALA A 2 -21.50 -27.74 23.06
N THR A 3 -21.83 -28.07 21.81
CA THR A 3 -20.97 -27.99 20.61
C THR A 3 -21.35 -26.74 19.82
N THR A 4 -20.36 -25.99 19.31
CA THR A 4 -20.46 -25.11 18.11
C THR A 4 -19.02 -24.86 17.64
N ALA A 5 -18.50 -25.59 16.64
CA ALA A 5 -18.67 -25.45 15.19
C ALA A 5 -17.85 -24.29 14.59
N ASP A 6 -16.95 -24.68 13.69
CA ASP A 6 -15.89 -23.92 13.02
C ASP A 6 -16.37 -22.86 12.01
N ALA A 7 -15.52 -21.86 11.75
CA ALA A 7 -15.52 -21.10 10.50
C ALA A 7 -14.09 -20.90 9.99
N ASN A 8 -13.64 -21.88 9.20
CA ASN A 8 -12.47 -21.82 8.34
C ASN A 8 -12.76 -20.90 7.14
N GLY A 9 -12.27 -19.67 7.18
CA GLY A 9 -12.30 -18.70 6.08
C GLY A 9 -11.02 -18.73 5.24
N ASN A 10 -10.81 -19.82 4.51
CA ASN A 10 -9.85 -19.87 3.39
C ASN A 10 -10.35 -18.94 2.26
N ALA A 11 -9.82 -17.72 2.18
CA ALA A 11 -9.93 -16.88 1.01
C ALA A 11 -8.84 -17.25 -0.02
N LYS A 12 -9.12 -18.27 -0.84
CA LYS A 12 -8.46 -18.44 -2.14
C LYS A 12 -8.91 -17.29 -3.05
N SER A 13 -8.13 -16.21 -3.16
CA SER A 13 -8.21 -15.33 -4.35
C SER A 13 -7.13 -15.79 -5.34
N GLY A 14 -7.53 -16.68 -6.23
CA GLY A 14 -6.77 -16.97 -7.44
C GLY A 14 -6.86 -15.79 -8.41
N LEU A 15 -5.70 -15.26 -8.78
CA LEU A 15 -5.23 -14.75 -10.09
C LEU A 15 -3.90 -14.02 -9.77
N SER A 16 -2.75 -14.70 -9.88
CA SER A 16 -1.81 -14.57 -11.00
C SER A 16 -1.53 -13.09 -11.32
N ALA A 17 -0.43 -12.46 -10.93
CA ALA A 17 0.95 -12.93 -10.97
C ALA A 17 1.72 -12.60 -9.69
N LYS A 18 2.54 -13.57 -9.29
CA LYS A 18 3.52 -13.48 -8.22
C LYS A 18 4.66 -12.57 -8.70
N SER A 19 4.59 -11.28 -8.39
CA SER A 19 5.78 -10.42 -8.40
C SER A 19 6.18 -10.10 -6.96
N GLY A 20 7.45 -10.31 -6.65
CA GLY A 20 7.98 -10.45 -5.30
C GLY A 20 7.85 -9.19 -4.46
N ILE A 21 6.96 -9.22 -3.48
CA ILE A 21 6.97 -8.29 -2.36
C ILE A 21 7.10 -9.13 -1.09
N SER A 22 8.32 -9.15 -0.55
CA SER A 22 8.64 -9.62 0.80
C SER A 22 7.64 -9.02 1.79
N ALA A 23 6.93 -9.87 2.54
CA ALA A 23 5.86 -9.52 3.48
C ALA A 23 4.92 -8.41 2.96
N LYS A 24 3.94 -8.79 2.14
CA LYS A 24 3.00 -7.91 1.40
C LYS A 24 2.40 -6.80 2.29
N VAL A 25 3.08 -5.66 2.37
CA VAL A 25 2.57 -4.44 3.00
C VAL A 25 1.26 -4.10 2.30
N PRO A 26 0.16 -3.90 3.04
CA PRO A 26 -1.13 -3.63 2.42
C PRO A 26 -1.08 -2.26 1.74
N ALA A 27 -1.54 -2.19 0.49
CA ALA A 27 -1.68 -0.94 -0.25
C ALA A 27 -2.90 -0.17 0.29
N VAL A 28 -2.68 0.73 1.25
CA VAL A 28 -3.73 1.55 1.87
C VAL A 28 -3.31 3.00 1.85
N ALA A 29 -4.18 3.87 1.33
CA ALA A 29 -3.96 5.30 1.34
C ALA A 29 -3.92 5.83 2.78
N ASN A 30 -2.80 6.46 3.14
CA ASN A 30 -2.59 7.15 4.40
C ASN A 30 -1.90 8.51 4.12
N PRO A 31 -2.62 9.51 3.58
CA PRO A 31 -2.06 10.77 3.05
C PRO A 31 -1.40 11.68 4.11
N MET A 32 -1.57 11.39 5.40
CA MET A 32 -0.91 12.08 6.52
C MET A 32 -0.11 11.12 7.41
N ALA A 33 0.37 10.01 6.85
CA ALA A 33 1.11 9.01 7.61
C ALA A 33 2.36 9.59 8.28
N LYS A 34 2.49 9.36 9.59
CA LYS A 34 3.70 9.67 10.37
C LYS A 34 4.41 8.40 10.86
N GLU A 35 3.65 7.34 11.08
CA GLU A 35 4.16 6.04 11.52
C GLU A 35 4.75 5.26 10.35
N PRO A 36 5.91 4.57 10.51
CA PRO A 36 6.58 3.84 9.45
C PRO A 36 5.68 2.86 8.68
N ASP A 37 4.84 2.10 9.39
CA ASP A 37 3.93 1.11 8.77
C ASP A 37 2.88 1.79 7.88
N LYS A 38 2.40 2.97 8.29
CA LYS A 38 1.44 3.76 7.53
C LYS A 38 2.10 4.43 6.32
N ILE A 39 3.36 4.86 6.47
CA ILE A 39 4.16 5.40 5.37
C ILE A 39 4.40 4.31 4.32
N ALA A 40 4.85 3.12 4.74
CA ALA A 40 5.08 1.99 3.85
C ALA A 40 3.78 1.56 3.13
N SER A 41 2.65 1.61 3.83
CA SER A 41 1.33 1.34 3.26
C SER A 41 0.90 2.38 2.22
N ASN A 42 1.17 3.67 2.45
CA ASN A 42 0.89 4.75 1.49
C ASN A 42 1.81 4.69 0.27
N ILE A 43 3.09 4.32 0.45
CA ILE A 43 4.01 4.07 -0.67
C ILE A 43 3.51 2.90 -1.51
N SER A 44 3.09 1.81 -0.86
CA SER A 44 2.51 0.64 -1.54
C SER A 44 1.22 0.98 -2.29
N TYR A 45 0.41 1.90 -1.75
CA TYR A 45 -0.76 2.44 -2.44
C TYR A 45 -0.39 3.16 -3.75
N HIS A 46 0.55 4.11 -3.70
CA HIS A 46 0.98 4.85 -4.90
C HIS A 46 1.67 3.96 -5.94
N ALA A 47 2.50 3.01 -5.50
CA ALA A 47 3.11 2.02 -6.40
C ALA A 47 2.08 1.21 -7.21
N GLN A 48 0.91 0.96 -6.63
CA GLN A 48 -0.14 0.14 -7.25
C GLN A 48 -1.17 0.97 -8.03
N TYR A 49 -1.57 2.13 -7.52
CA TYR A 49 -2.71 2.91 -8.03
C TYR A 49 -2.32 4.20 -8.74
N SER A 50 -1.05 4.60 -8.67
CA SER A 50 -0.46 5.74 -9.40
C SER A 50 0.74 5.31 -10.28
N PRO A 51 0.64 4.22 -11.08
CA PRO A 51 1.82 3.66 -11.74
C PRO A 51 2.30 4.53 -12.91
N HIS A 52 3.59 4.85 -12.89
CA HIS A 52 4.31 5.45 -14.03
C HIS A 52 5.09 4.41 -14.85
N PHE A 53 5.15 3.17 -14.35
CA PHE A 53 5.96 2.06 -14.90
C PHE A 53 5.13 0.78 -15.00
N SER A 54 5.68 -0.22 -15.69
CA SER A 54 5.08 -1.56 -15.74
C SER A 54 4.97 -2.19 -14.34
N PRO A 55 3.83 -2.82 -13.98
CA PRO A 55 3.55 -3.26 -12.61
C PRO A 55 4.28 -4.55 -12.21
N PHE A 56 5.09 -5.14 -13.09
CA PHE A 56 5.76 -6.41 -12.82
C PHE A 56 7.00 -6.28 -11.95
N LYS A 57 7.55 -5.08 -11.78
CA LYS A 57 8.76 -4.86 -10.97
C LYS A 57 8.60 -3.64 -10.09
N PHE A 58 9.19 -3.72 -8.89
CA PHE A 58 9.32 -2.61 -7.97
C PHE A 58 10.80 -2.41 -7.66
N GLU A 59 11.47 -1.66 -8.53
CA GLU A 59 12.91 -1.35 -8.45
C GLU A 59 13.11 0.04 -7.82
N PRO A 60 14.36 0.48 -7.56
CA PRO A 60 14.61 1.76 -6.90
C PRO A 60 13.96 2.98 -7.56
N GLU A 61 13.79 2.99 -8.88
CA GLU A 61 13.13 4.09 -9.59
C GLU A 61 11.63 4.15 -9.27
N GLN A 62 10.91 3.03 -9.34
CA GLN A 62 9.50 2.95 -8.92
C GLN A 62 9.33 3.31 -7.44
N ALA A 63 10.25 2.86 -6.60
CA ALA A 63 10.25 3.19 -5.18
C ALA A 63 10.43 4.69 -4.94
N PHE A 64 11.31 5.35 -5.72
CA PHE A 64 11.50 6.79 -5.66
C PHE A 64 10.21 7.55 -6.02
N TYR A 65 9.57 7.22 -7.15
CA TYR A 65 8.34 7.89 -7.59
C TYR A 65 7.18 7.67 -6.60
N ALA A 66 6.93 6.44 -6.17
CA ALA A 66 5.87 6.14 -5.20
C ALA A 66 6.09 6.83 -3.84
N THR A 67 7.36 6.97 -3.42
CA THR A 67 7.71 7.71 -2.19
C THR A 67 7.51 9.22 -2.37
N ALA A 68 7.87 9.78 -3.53
CA ALA A 68 7.64 11.19 -3.83
C ALA A 68 6.14 11.54 -3.82
N GLU A 69 5.30 10.67 -4.36
CA GLU A 69 3.83 10.82 -4.31
C GLU A 69 3.30 10.76 -2.88
N SER A 70 3.80 9.82 -2.06
CA SER A 70 3.45 9.74 -0.64
C SER A 70 3.82 11.02 0.13
N VAL A 71 4.99 11.62 -0.13
CA VAL A 71 5.40 12.90 0.47
C VAL A 71 4.54 14.06 -0.04
N ARG A 72 4.16 14.04 -1.33
CA ARG A 72 3.31 15.05 -1.94
C ARG A 72 1.95 15.15 -1.26
N ASP A 73 1.35 14.02 -0.85
CA ASP A 73 0.08 14.01 -0.10
C ASP A 73 0.16 14.88 1.16
N CYS A 74 1.22 14.68 1.96
CA CYS A 74 1.46 15.46 3.19
C CYS A 74 1.60 16.96 2.89
N LEU A 75 2.37 17.32 1.85
CA LEU A 75 2.61 18.73 1.50
C LEU A 75 1.33 19.44 1.03
N ILE A 76 0.48 18.75 0.28
CA ILE A 76 -0.82 19.28 -0.14
C ILE A 76 -1.70 19.53 1.08
N GLN A 77 -1.77 18.57 2.00
CA GLN A 77 -2.61 18.70 3.18
C GLN A 77 -2.14 19.83 4.11
N VAL A 78 -0.82 19.98 4.30
CA VAL A 78 -0.22 21.08 5.07
C VAL A 78 -0.56 22.44 4.46
N ARG A 79 -0.55 22.55 3.13
CA ARG A 79 -0.92 23.79 2.43
C ARG A 79 -2.35 24.23 2.77
N PHE A 80 -3.29 23.29 2.82
CA PHE A 80 -4.70 23.60 3.10
C PHE A 80 -5.04 23.72 4.58
N SER A 81 -4.17 23.25 5.48
CA SER A 81 -4.39 23.35 6.94
C SER A 81 -3.96 24.70 7.54
N ASN A 82 -3.21 25.52 6.79
CA ASN A 82 -2.70 26.83 7.22
C ASN A 82 -3.49 28.01 6.60
N LEU A 83 -4.67 27.73 6.04
CA LEU A 83 -5.64 28.70 5.51
C LEU A 83 -6.89 28.69 6.40
#